data_AF-A0A958WAB3-F1
#
_entry.id   AF-A0A958WAB3-F1
#
_cell.length_a   1.000
_cell.length_b   1.000
_cell.length_c   1.000
_cell.angle_alpha   90.00
_cell.angle_beta   90.00
_cell.angle_gamma   90.00
#
_symmetry.space_group_name_H-M   'P 1'
#
loop_
_entity.id
_entity.type
_entity.pdbx_description
1 polymer ?
#
loop_
_entity_poly.entity_id
_entity_poly.type
_entity_poly.pdbx_seq_one_letter_code
_entity_poly.pdbx_strand_id
1 'polypeptide(L)'
;MTTQEILATLEELGTAQNRKVYKRHGAPDTMFGVSYANFAKLKKEIQSPEGKKGVNQNIAEELWDTGNMDARVLACMIAEPKKSTKQLVRHWAAEISYYPLADELATLISQTDYAEKLTKEWIEDDREYVRRIGWYIVAKQIKAKKFKEDNYYSSFIKIGAKILQSSPNRAKEAINNTLIAIGGINEELRKEVEAAAQIIGPVEIDHGDTSCQTFVIEDYLERIWLRKSKLK
;
A
#
# COMPACT_ATOMS: atom_id res chain seq x y z
N MET A 1 19.15 -18.10 -6.02
CA MET A 1 19.61 -16.76 -6.36
C MET A 1 20.15 -16.11 -5.11
N THR A 2 21.33 -15.51 -5.19
CA THR A 2 21.91 -14.66 -4.14
C THR A 2 21.37 -13.23 -4.23
N THR A 3 21.56 -12.43 -3.19
CA THR A 3 21.18 -11.01 -3.21
C THR A 3 21.90 -10.23 -4.30
N GLN A 4 23.19 -10.52 -4.55
CA GLN A 4 23.97 -9.88 -5.60
C GLN A 4 23.43 -10.20 -7.01
N GLU A 5 23.07 -11.46 -7.27
CA GLU A 5 22.44 -11.86 -8.54
C GLU A 5 21.10 -11.16 -8.76
N ILE A 6 20.30 -11.01 -7.69
CA ILE A 6 19.03 -10.31 -7.74
C ILE A 6 19.23 -8.83 -8.04
N LEU A 7 20.20 -8.17 -7.40
CA LEU A 7 20.50 -6.76 -7.64
C LEU A 7 20.96 -6.51 -9.07
N ALA A 8 21.87 -7.34 -9.60
CA ALA A 8 22.30 -7.26 -11.00
C ALA A 8 21.10 -7.42 -11.95
N THR A 9 20.23 -8.40 -11.66
CA THR A 9 19.01 -8.62 -12.46
C THR A 9 18.05 -7.42 -12.40
N LEU A 10 17.87 -6.81 -11.22
CA LEU A 10 17.05 -5.60 -11.06
C LEU A 10 17.62 -4.42 -11.84
N GLU A 11 18.94 -4.25 -11.84
CA GLU A 11 19.62 -3.21 -12.60
C GLU A 11 19.39 -3.37 -14.11
N GLU A 12 19.58 -4.59 -14.64
CA GLU A 12 19.34 -4.92 -16.05
C GLU A 12 17.88 -4.71 -16.49
N LEU A 13 16.93 -5.02 -15.61
CA LEU A 13 15.49 -4.85 -15.87
C LEU A 13 15.01 -3.40 -15.72
N GLY A 14 15.85 -2.53 -15.17
CA GLY A 14 15.57 -1.11 -14.95
C GLY A 14 15.63 -0.29 -16.25
N THR A 15 14.74 0.69 -16.40
CA THR A 15 14.73 1.56 -17.58
C THR A 15 14.76 3.04 -17.22
N ALA A 16 15.41 3.85 -18.07
CA ALA A 16 15.44 5.30 -17.91
C ALA A 16 14.03 5.92 -17.95
N GLN A 17 13.14 5.37 -18.77
CA GLN A 17 11.76 5.81 -18.86
C GLN A 17 11.01 5.57 -17.54
N ASN A 18 11.13 4.39 -16.94
CA ASN A 18 10.52 4.11 -15.64
C ASN A 18 11.09 5.01 -14.55
N ARG A 19 12.42 5.21 -14.51
CA ARG A 19 13.03 6.15 -13.55
C ARG A 19 12.44 7.56 -13.70
N LYS A 20 12.27 8.06 -14.93
CA LYS A 20 11.64 9.35 -15.19
C LYS A 20 10.21 9.41 -14.67
N VAL A 21 9.41 8.37 -14.93
CA VAL A 21 8.03 8.29 -14.43
C VAL A 21 8.02 8.25 -12.90
N TYR A 22 8.78 7.35 -12.27
CA TYR A 22 8.79 7.19 -10.82
C TYR A 22 9.28 8.46 -10.09
N LYS A 23 10.23 9.20 -10.67
CA LYS A 23 10.64 10.51 -10.14
C LYS A 23 9.49 11.51 -10.08
N ARG A 24 8.62 11.55 -11.09
CA ARG A 24 7.42 12.40 -11.09
C ARG A 24 6.43 12.04 -9.99
N HIS A 25 6.45 10.78 -9.54
CA HIS A 25 5.69 10.27 -8.40
C HIS A 25 6.41 10.43 -7.06
N GLY A 26 7.62 11.00 -7.02
CA GLY A 26 8.39 11.25 -5.79
C GLY A 26 9.36 10.13 -5.39
N ALA A 27 9.72 9.21 -6.30
CA ALA A 27 10.73 8.20 -5.99
C ALA A 27 12.13 8.81 -5.79
N PRO A 28 12.97 8.27 -4.89
CA PRO A 28 14.34 8.71 -4.69
C PRO A 28 15.23 8.40 -5.90
N ASP A 29 16.40 9.04 -5.97
CA ASP A 29 17.38 8.80 -7.04
C ASP A 29 18.02 7.41 -7.00
N THR A 30 18.03 6.76 -5.84
CA THR A 30 18.58 5.42 -5.61
C THR A 30 17.64 4.33 -6.13
N MET A 31 17.45 4.27 -7.45
CA MET A 31 16.59 3.29 -8.12
C MET A 31 17.08 2.90 -9.51
N PHE A 32 16.77 1.67 -9.92
CA PHE A 32 17.01 1.13 -11.26
C PHE A 32 15.85 1.45 -12.23
N GLY A 33 14.61 1.53 -11.73
CA GLY A 33 13.40 1.78 -12.51
C GLY A 33 12.76 0.50 -13.05
N VAL A 34 12.48 -0.47 -12.19
CA VAL A 34 11.95 -1.78 -12.57
C VAL A 34 10.42 -1.76 -12.62
N SER A 35 9.83 -2.46 -13.60
CA SER A 35 8.36 -2.57 -13.69
C SER A 35 7.81 -3.61 -12.72
N TYR A 36 6.57 -3.42 -12.26
CA TYR A 36 5.86 -4.44 -11.45
C TYR A 36 5.70 -5.79 -12.15
N ALA A 37 5.61 -5.81 -13.48
CA ALA A 37 5.60 -7.06 -14.24
C ALA A 37 6.94 -7.81 -14.11
N ASN A 38 8.06 -7.08 -14.12
CA ASN A 38 9.40 -7.65 -13.93
C ASN A 38 9.60 -8.10 -12.48
N PHE A 39 9.17 -7.32 -11.48
CA PHE A 39 9.17 -7.79 -10.08
C PHE A 39 8.38 -9.10 -9.91
N ALA A 40 7.20 -9.20 -10.52
CA ALA A 40 6.38 -10.40 -10.43
C ALA A 40 7.01 -11.63 -11.11
N LYS A 41 7.82 -11.44 -12.15
CA LYS A 41 8.60 -12.51 -12.79
C LYS A 41 9.77 -12.94 -11.89
N LEU A 42 10.62 -11.99 -11.51
CA LEU A 42 11.81 -12.25 -10.68
C LEU A 42 11.44 -12.87 -9.34
N LYS A 43 10.37 -12.40 -8.70
CA LYS A 43 9.83 -13.01 -7.48
C LYS A 43 9.65 -14.52 -7.60
N LYS A 44 9.16 -15.04 -8.73
CA LYS A 44 8.89 -16.48 -8.90
C LYS A 44 10.15 -17.34 -8.94
N GLU A 45 11.30 -16.74 -9.27
CA GLU A 45 12.60 -17.39 -9.36
C GLU A 45 13.28 -17.48 -7.99
N ILE A 46 12.95 -16.55 -7.08
CA ILE A 46 13.45 -16.52 -5.71
C ILE A 46 12.80 -17.63 -4.88
N GLN A 47 13.61 -18.33 -4.09
CA GLN A 47 13.19 -19.44 -3.23
C GLN A 47 13.71 -19.26 -1.81
N SER A 48 12.93 -19.72 -0.83
CA SER A 48 13.37 -19.83 0.55
C SER A 48 14.38 -20.97 0.69
N PRO A 49 15.13 -21.07 1.81
CA PRO A 49 16.00 -22.22 2.08
C PRO A 49 15.25 -23.57 2.04
N GLU A 50 13.96 -23.56 2.36
CA GLU A 50 13.07 -24.74 2.33
C GLU A 50 12.45 -25.00 0.94
N GLY A 51 12.89 -24.29 -0.10
CA GLY A 51 12.47 -24.49 -1.50
C GLY A 51 11.12 -23.84 -1.87
N LYS A 52 10.56 -23.00 -1.00
CA LYS A 52 9.30 -22.31 -1.32
C LYS A 52 9.56 -21.14 -2.27
N LYS A 53 8.95 -21.20 -3.46
CA LYS A 53 9.05 -20.13 -4.48
C LYS A 53 8.33 -18.85 -4.05
N GLY A 54 8.83 -17.71 -4.50
CA GLY A 54 8.19 -16.42 -4.30
C GLY A 54 8.48 -15.75 -2.96
N VAL A 55 9.36 -16.32 -2.14
CA VAL A 55 9.50 -15.90 -0.75
C VAL A 55 10.88 -16.26 -0.20
N ASN A 56 11.56 -15.34 0.47
CA ASN A 56 12.81 -15.58 1.20
C ASN A 56 13.06 -14.41 2.16
N GLN A 57 12.92 -14.64 3.46
CA GLN A 57 13.06 -13.59 4.47
C GLN A 57 14.49 -13.00 4.54
N ASN A 58 15.52 -13.83 4.49
CA ASN A 58 16.91 -13.37 4.61
C ASN A 58 17.28 -12.45 3.43
N ILE A 59 16.93 -12.86 2.20
CA ILE A 59 17.13 -12.03 1.01
C ILE A 59 16.28 -10.75 1.09
N ALA A 60 15.07 -10.81 1.65
CA ALA A 60 14.25 -9.60 1.81
C ALA A 60 14.95 -8.54 2.68
N GLU A 61 15.51 -8.96 3.82
CA GLU A 61 16.25 -8.07 4.72
C GLU A 61 17.52 -7.54 4.05
N GLU A 62 18.31 -8.40 3.41
CA GLU A 62 19.51 -7.99 2.68
C GLU A 62 19.19 -6.99 1.55
N LEU A 63 18.11 -7.21 0.79
CA LEU A 63 17.65 -6.28 -0.25
C LEU A 63 17.19 -4.95 0.34
N TRP A 64 16.53 -4.97 1.50
CA TRP A 64 16.08 -3.76 2.16
C TRP A 64 17.25 -2.85 2.56
N ASP A 65 18.30 -3.46 3.11
CA ASP A 65 19.50 -2.79 3.62
C ASP A 65 20.33 -2.12 2.51
N THR A 66 20.12 -2.49 1.25
CA THR A 66 20.79 -1.85 0.11
C THR A 66 20.41 -0.37 -0.09
N GLY A 67 19.28 0.06 0.45
CA GLY A 67 18.75 1.41 0.23
C GLY A 67 18.23 1.68 -1.19
N ASN A 68 18.32 0.72 -2.11
CA ASN A 68 17.77 0.84 -3.45
C ASN A 68 16.25 0.65 -3.43
N MET A 69 15.51 1.57 -4.03
CA MET A 69 14.04 1.59 -4.00
C MET A 69 13.43 0.33 -4.65
N ASP A 70 13.95 -0.11 -5.80
CA ASP A 70 13.43 -1.31 -6.47
C ASP A 70 13.75 -2.57 -5.67
N ALA A 71 14.93 -2.63 -5.04
CA ALA A 71 15.30 -3.72 -4.14
C ALA A 71 14.36 -3.78 -2.91
N ARG A 72 14.04 -2.64 -2.31
CA ARG A 72 13.09 -2.52 -1.17
C ARG A 72 11.66 -2.90 -1.55
N VAL A 73 11.21 -2.57 -2.76
CA VAL A 73 9.92 -3.03 -3.30
C VAL A 73 9.92 -4.57 -3.39
N LEU A 74 10.95 -5.15 -3.99
CA LEU A 74 11.06 -6.61 -4.09
C LEU A 74 11.16 -7.27 -2.72
N ALA A 75 11.88 -6.65 -1.76
CA ALA A 75 11.97 -7.11 -0.37
C ALA A 75 10.59 -7.28 0.27
N CYS A 76 9.72 -6.25 0.20
CA CYS A 76 8.35 -6.36 0.69
C CYS A 76 7.55 -7.47 -0.02
N MET A 77 7.80 -7.70 -1.31
CA MET A 77 7.09 -8.72 -2.08
C MET A 77 7.51 -10.16 -1.75
N ILE A 78 8.75 -10.38 -1.28
CA ILE A 78 9.31 -11.71 -0.98
C ILE A 78 9.49 -11.98 0.52
N ALA A 79 9.29 -10.98 1.38
CA ALA A 79 9.32 -11.17 2.83
C ALA A 79 8.25 -12.17 3.29
N GLU A 80 8.59 -12.95 4.33
CA GLU A 80 7.70 -13.92 4.93
C GLU A 80 6.84 -13.24 6.01
N PRO A 81 5.50 -13.15 5.87
CA PRO A 81 4.68 -12.47 6.87
C PRO A 81 4.82 -13.06 8.29
N LYS A 82 5.02 -14.38 8.39
CA LYS A 82 5.19 -15.08 9.68
C LYS A 82 6.55 -14.84 10.34
N LYS A 83 7.60 -14.51 9.56
CA LYS A 83 8.94 -14.21 10.08
C LYS A 83 9.18 -12.70 10.22
N SER A 84 8.39 -11.88 9.55
CA SER A 84 8.44 -10.42 9.68
C SER A 84 7.96 -9.99 11.06
N THR A 85 8.87 -9.50 11.90
CA THR A 85 8.55 -9.05 13.27
C THR A 85 7.97 -7.63 13.27
N LYS A 86 7.28 -7.25 14.36
CA LYS A 86 6.82 -5.86 14.57
C LYS A 86 7.98 -4.86 14.55
N GLN A 87 9.14 -5.25 15.08
CA GLN A 87 10.33 -4.41 15.11
C GLN A 87 10.85 -4.17 13.69
N LEU A 88 10.94 -5.22 12.88
CA LEU A 88 11.37 -5.14 11.48
C LEU A 88 10.47 -4.20 10.68
N VAL A 89 9.14 -4.42 10.69
CA VAL A 89 8.23 -3.61 9.88
C VAL A 89 8.15 -2.16 10.35
N ARG A 90 8.37 -1.89 11.64
CA ARG A 90 8.51 -0.51 12.17
C ARG A 90 9.77 0.16 11.68
N HIS A 91 10.89 -0.57 11.70
CA HIS A 91 12.15 -0.08 11.17
C HIS A 91 12.00 0.25 9.69
N TRP A 92 11.44 -0.67 8.89
CA TRP A 92 11.16 -0.43 7.48
C TRP A 92 10.25 0.78 7.26
N ALA A 93 9.13 0.88 8.01
CA ALA A 93 8.21 2.00 7.88
C ALA A 93 8.87 3.37 8.19
N ALA A 94 9.84 3.40 9.11
CA ALA A 94 10.54 4.64 9.47
C ALA A 94 11.48 5.17 8.38
N GLU A 95 11.89 4.32 7.42
CA GLU A 95 12.80 4.68 6.34
C GLU A 95 12.10 5.00 5.01
N ILE A 96 10.77 4.88 4.96
CA ILE A 96 10.02 5.10 3.74
C ILE A 96 9.78 6.59 3.52
N SER A 97 10.12 7.04 2.32
CA SER A 97 9.83 8.38 1.79
C SER A 97 9.05 8.36 0.47
N TYR A 98 8.54 7.20 0.06
CA TYR A 98 7.89 6.98 -1.24
C TYR A 98 6.63 6.12 -1.10
N TYR A 99 5.50 6.64 -1.57
CA TYR A 99 4.19 6.06 -1.28
C TYR A 99 3.95 4.64 -1.86
N PRO A 100 4.46 4.24 -3.04
CA PRO A 100 4.32 2.87 -3.52
C PRO A 100 5.09 1.87 -2.66
N LEU A 101 6.26 2.25 -2.10
CA LEU A 101 6.97 1.40 -1.16
C LEU A 101 6.17 1.24 0.15
N ALA A 102 5.52 2.31 0.61
CA ALA A 102 4.58 2.26 1.73
C ALA A 102 3.44 1.25 1.46
N ASP A 103 2.89 1.27 0.25
CA ASP A 103 1.79 0.40 -0.18
C ASP A 103 2.22 -1.09 -0.27
N GLU A 104 3.47 -1.37 -0.64
CA GLU A 104 4.03 -2.72 -0.61
C GLU A 104 4.27 -3.21 0.82
N LEU A 105 4.83 -2.38 1.70
CA LEU A 105 4.98 -2.71 3.11
C LEU A 105 3.62 -2.98 3.78
N ALA A 106 2.61 -2.17 3.47
CA ALA A 106 1.24 -2.41 3.92
C ALA A 106 0.69 -3.76 3.42
N THR A 107 1.04 -4.16 2.19
CA THR A 107 0.65 -5.46 1.63
C THR A 107 1.27 -6.62 2.41
N LEU A 108 2.55 -6.52 2.77
CA LEU A 108 3.23 -7.48 3.66
C LEU A 108 2.54 -7.53 5.03
N ILE A 109 2.39 -6.37 5.69
CA ILE A 109 1.82 -6.29 7.05
C ILE A 109 0.38 -6.83 7.08
N SER A 110 -0.42 -6.59 6.04
CA SER A 110 -1.82 -7.07 5.96
C SER A 110 -1.98 -8.59 6.05
N GLN A 111 -0.88 -9.33 5.86
CA GLN A 111 -0.82 -10.79 5.93
C GLN A 111 -0.27 -11.32 7.26
N THR A 112 0.08 -10.44 8.21
CA THR A 112 0.62 -10.80 9.52
C THR A 112 -0.48 -10.94 10.58
N ASP A 113 -0.24 -11.74 11.62
CA ASP A 113 -1.20 -11.95 12.71
C ASP A 113 -1.37 -10.71 13.61
N TYR A 114 -0.47 -9.73 13.49
CA TYR A 114 -0.51 -8.48 14.24
C TYR A 114 -0.96 -7.26 13.41
N ALA A 115 -1.41 -7.47 12.18
CA ALA A 115 -1.82 -6.42 11.25
C ALA A 115 -2.81 -5.44 11.90
N GLU A 116 -3.85 -5.96 12.56
CA GLU A 116 -4.88 -5.15 13.20
C GLU A 116 -4.32 -4.26 14.31
N LYS A 117 -3.38 -4.78 15.12
CA LYS A 117 -2.78 -4.01 16.20
C LYS A 117 -1.99 -2.83 15.64
N LEU A 118 -1.22 -3.05 14.56
CA LEU A 118 -0.48 -1.96 13.91
C LEU A 118 -1.42 -0.99 13.20
N THR A 119 -2.48 -1.47 12.53
CA THR A 119 -3.48 -0.60 11.91
C THR A 119 -4.07 0.37 12.94
N LYS A 120 -4.54 -0.11 14.09
CA LYS A 120 -5.13 0.75 15.14
C LYS A 120 -4.16 1.84 15.63
N GLU A 121 -2.87 1.53 15.69
CA GLU A 121 -1.85 2.50 16.09
C GLU A 121 -1.52 3.48 14.97
N TRP A 122 -1.37 2.99 13.74
CA TRP A 122 -0.78 3.77 12.66
C TRP A 122 -1.77 4.67 11.94
N ILE A 123 -3.08 4.35 11.93
CA ILE A 123 -4.08 5.20 11.25
C ILE A 123 -4.17 6.63 11.79
N GLU A 124 -3.72 6.86 13.02
CA GLU A 124 -3.69 8.17 13.68
C GLU A 124 -2.26 8.74 13.82
N ASP A 125 -1.21 8.01 13.41
CA ASP A 125 0.19 8.46 13.51
C ASP A 125 0.43 9.73 12.68
N ASP A 126 1.19 10.70 13.19
CA ASP A 126 1.41 11.98 12.50
C ASP A 126 2.36 11.89 11.30
N ARG A 127 3.16 10.81 11.21
CA ARG A 127 4.10 10.61 10.10
C ARG A 127 3.34 10.13 8.86
N GLU A 128 3.49 10.86 7.76
CA GLU A 128 2.75 10.63 6.50
C GLU A 128 2.70 9.16 6.06
N TYR A 129 3.87 8.53 5.93
CA TYR A 129 3.94 7.16 5.40
C TYR A 129 3.49 6.10 6.41
N VAL A 130 3.70 6.33 7.71
CA VAL A 130 3.19 5.43 8.75
C VAL A 130 1.66 5.45 8.74
N ARG A 131 1.05 6.65 8.68
CA ARG A 131 -0.40 6.82 8.51
C ARG A 131 -0.90 6.13 7.26
N ARG A 132 -0.27 6.40 6.12
CA ARG A 132 -0.62 5.75 4.84
C ARG A 132 -0.62 4.23 4.96
N ILE A 133 0.43 3.64 5.55
CA ILE A 133 0.51 2.19 5.72
C ILE A 133 -0.65 1.67 6.56
N GLY A 134 -0.96 2.32 7.69
CA GLY A 134 -2.09 1.97 8.56
C GLY A 134 -3.41 1.85 7.81
N TRP A 135 -3.74 2.86 7.00
CA TRP A 135 -4.94 2.90 6.18
C TRP A 135 -4.92 1.88 5.03
N TYR A 136 -3.77 1.69 4.40
CA TYR A 136 -3.65 0.80 3.24
C TYR A 136 -3.66 -0.68 3.63
N ILE A 137 -3.26 -1.04 4.87
CA ILE A 137 -3.47 -2.39 5.42
C ILE A 137 -4.97 -2.77 5.35
N VAL A 138 -5.86 -1.85 5.75
CA VAL A 138 -7.32 -2.07 5.70
C VAL A 138 -7.78 -2.29 4.26
N ALA A 139 -7.38 -1.42 3.33
CA ALA A 139 -7.72 -1.56 1.91
C ALA A 139 -7.24 -2.90 1.33
N LYS A 140 -6.05 -3.37 1.72
CA LYS A 140 -5.50 -4.67 1.28
C LYS A 140 -6.30 -5.85 1.85
N GLN A 141 -6.74 -5.79 3.10
CA GLN A 141 -7.60 -6.82 3.70
C GLN A 141 -8.96 -6.89 3.00
N ILE A 142 -9.57 -5.73 2.71
CA ILE A 142 -10.81 -5.63 1.92
C ILE A 142 -10.63 -6.25 0.53
N LYS A 143 -9.55 -5.88 -0.18
CA LYS A 143 -9.22 -6.44 -1.51
C LYS A 143 -9.04 -7.95 -1.47
N ALA A 144 -8.47 -8.47 -0.39
CA ALA A 144 -8.31 -9.91 -0.15
C ALA A 144 -9.61 -10.61 0.31
N LYS A 145 -10.75 -9.89 0.37
CA LYS A 145 -12.04 -10.37 0.87
C LYS A 145 -11.98 -10.91 2.30
N LYS A 146 -11.02 -10.44 3.10
CA LYS A 146 -10.92 -10.73 4.54
C LYS A 146 -11.80 -9.76 5.30
N PHE A 147 -13.11 -9.89 5.10
CA PHE A 147 -14.07 -8.96 5.68
C PHE A 147 -14.21 -9.17 7.20
N LYS A 148 -14.57 -8.08 7.88
CA LYS A 148 -14.92 -8.02 9.29
C LYS A 148 -16.36 -7.52 9.43
N GLU A 149 -16.83 -7.45 10.67
CA GLU A 149 -18.11 -6.85 11.01
C GLU A 149 -18.18 -5.37 10.60
N ASP A 150 -19.38 -4.88 10.30
CA ASP A 150 -19.58 -3.51 9.84
C ASP A 150 -19.11 -2.49 10.88
N ASN A 151 -19.30 -2.75 12.19
CA ASN A 151 -18.85 -1.89 13.28
C ASN A 151 -17.34 -1.58 13.23
N TYR A 152 -16.52 -2.52 12.76
CA TYR A 152 -15.09 -2.37 12.57
C TYR A 152 -14.87 -1.28 11.51
N TYR A 153 -15.53 -1.38 10.36
CA TYR A 153 -15.42 -0.41 9.29
C TYR A 153 -16.04 0.94 9.62
N SER A 154 -17.21 0.98 10.28
CA SER A 154 -17.83 2.23 10.77
C SER A 154 -16.88 3.03 11.65
N SER A 155 -16.01 2.36 12.43
CA SER A 155 -14.97 3.05 13.21
C SER A 155 -13.94 3.76 12.33
N PHE A 156 -13.46 3.11 11.26
CA PHE A 156 -12.57 3.75 10.27
C PHE A 156 -13.27 4.87 9.52
N ILE A 157 -14.54 4.71 9.15
CA ILE A 157 -15.29 5.79 8.47
C ILE A 157 -15.31 7.05 9.34
N LYS A 158 -15.64 6.91 10.63
CA LYS A 158 -15.67 8.03 11.59
C LYS A 158 -14.30 8.68 11.77
N ILE A 159 -13.25 7.89 11.93
CA ILE A 159 -11.87 8.42 12.06
C ILE A 159 -11.47 9.14 10.78
N GLY A 160 -11.68 8.53 9.62
CA GLY A 160 -11.34 9.09 8.32
C GLY A 160 -12.04 10.43 8.08
N ALA A 161 -13.35 10.51 8.34
CA ALA A 161 -14.11 11.76 8.24
C ALA A 161 -13.53 12.89 9.11
N LYS A 162 -13.03 12.56 10.30
CA LYS A 162 -12.44 13.53 11.23
C LYS A 162 -11.06 14.01 10.79
N ILE A 163 -10.21 13.13 10.27
CA ILE A 163 -8.77 13.41 10.10
C ILE A 163 -8.34 13.64 8.65
N LEU A 164 -9.19 13.32 7.65
CA LEU A 164 -8.75 13.37 6.25
C LEU A 164 -8.24 14.75 5.89
N GLN A 165 -9.01 15.82 6.12
CA GLN A 165 -8.62 17.16 5.67
C GLN A 165 -7.31 17.69 6.29
N SER A 166 -7.00 17.29 7.52
CA SER A 166 -5.79 17.67 8.24
C SER A 166 -4.62 16.70 8.07
N SER A 167 -4.81 15.57 7.39
CA SER A 167 -3.76 14.57 7.21
C SER A 167 -2.69 15.02 6.20
N PRO A 168 -1.45 14.49 6.30
CA PRO A 168 -0.44 14.69 5.27
C PRO A 168 -0.89 14.21 3.88
N ASN A 169 -0.30 14.75 2.83
CA ASN A 169 -0.78 14.62 1.45
C ASN A 169 -1.00 13.16 1.00
N ARG A 170 0.04 12.30 1.09
CA ARG A 170 -0.12 10.89 0.68
C ARG A 170 -0.91 10.05 1.67
N ALA A 171 -1.08 10.53 2.90
CA ALA A 171 -1.99 9.91 3.87
C ALA A 171 -3.46 10.24 3.55
N LYS A 172 -3.79 11.47 3.11
CA LYS A 172 -5.12 11.83 2.59
C LYS A 172 -5.58 10.87 1.51
N GLU A 173 -4.70 10.61 0.55
CA GLU A 173 -4.94 9.66 -0.52
C GLU A 173 -5.27 8.26 -0.02
N ALA A 174 -4.53 7.78 0.97
CA ALA A 174 -4.76 6.47 1.57
C ALA A 174 -6.11 6.41 2.29
N ILE A 175 -6.47 7.44 3.06
CA ILE A 175 -7.77 7.52 3.74
C ILE A 175 -8.89 7.52 2.70
N ASN A 176 -8.82 8.40 1.70
CA ASN A 176 -9.81 8.51 0.62
C ASN A 176 -10.04 7.16 -0.08
N ASN A 177 -8.97 6.50 -0.48
CA ASN A 177 -9.04 5.21 -1.17
C ASN A 177 -9.58 4.09 -0.26
N THR A 178 -9.24 4.10 1.03
CA THR A 178 -9.77 3.13 2.00
C THR A 178 -11.25 3.36 2.26
N LEU A 179 -11.74 4.60 2.35
CA LEU A 179 -13.17 4.90 2.46
C LEU A 179 -13.93 4.38 1.25
N ILE A 180 -13.42 4.61 0.03
CA ILE A 180 -13.99 4.05 -1.21
C ILE A 180 -14.03 2.51 -1.13
N ALA A 181 -12.95 1.87 -0.66
CA ALA A 181 -12.90 0.41 -0.52
C ALA A 181 -13.95 -0.10 0.48
N ILE A 182 -14.15 0.59 1.61
CA ILE A 182 -15.15 0.27 2.62
C ILE A 182 -16.57 0.40 2.05
N GLY A 183 -16.89 1.52 1.38
CA GLY A 183 -18.21 1.72 0.77
C GLY A 183 -18.49 0.75 -0.39
N GLY A 184 -17.44 0.09 -0.90
CA GLY A 184 -17.53 -0.99 -1.86
C GLY A 184 -17.86 -2.37 -1.25
N ILE A 185 -18.01 -2.51 0.07
CA ILE A 185 -18.30 -3.81 0.72
C ILE A 185 -19.79 -4.16 0.59
N ASN A 186 -20.67 -3.41 1.26
CA ASN A 186 -22.12 -3.61 1.31
C ASN A 186 -22.88 -2.28 1.32
N GLU A 187 -24.21 -2.31 1.22
CA GLU A 187 -25.03 -1.10 1.06
C GLU A 187 -25.07 -0.23 2.32
N GLU A 188 -24.98 -0.82 3.51
CA GLU A 188 -24.99 -0.06 4.76
C GLU A 188 -23.69 0.76 4.92
N LEU A 189 -22.54 0.12 4.70
CA LEU A 189 -21.25 0.80 4.71
C LEU A 189 -21.12 1.82 3.57
N ARG A 190 -21.76 1.57 2.42
CA ARG A 190 -21.84 2.57 1.33
C ARG A 190 -22.50 3.86 1.84
N LYS A 191 -23.67 3.77 2.46
CA LYS A 191 -24.40 4.93 2.98
C LYS A 191 -23.59 5.69 4.03
N GLU A 192 -22.91 4.96 4.92
CA GLU A 192 -22.02 5.58 5.92
C GLU A 192 -20.85 6.33 5.27
N VAL A 193 -20.23 5.77 4.23
CA VAL A 193 -19.14 6.44 3.50
C VAL A 193 -19.63 7.64 2.71
N GLU A 194 -20.79 7.57 2.06
CA GLU A 194 -21.39 8.71 1.35
C GLU A 194 -21.70 9.86 2.32
N ALA A 195 -22.24 9.57 3.51
CA ALA A 195 -22.45 10.58 4.56
C ALA A 195 -21.12 11.18 5.07
N ALA A 196 -20.08 10.35 5.23
CA ALA A 196 -18.75 10.83 5.59
C ALA A 196 -18.14 11.73 4.51
N ALA A 197 -18.32 11.38 3.23
CA ALA A 197 -17.81 12.17 2.10
C ALA A 197 -18.42 13.58 2.05
N GLN A 198 -19.72 13.71 2.34
CA GLN A 198 -20.38 15.02 2.47
C GLN A 198 -19.76 15.90 3.57
N ILE A 199 -19.34 15.30 4.69
CA ILE A 199 -18.68 16.01 5.80
C ILE A 199 -17.24 16.39 5.41
N ILE A 200 -16.52 15.49 4.74
CA ILE A 200 -15.15 15.70 4.30
C ILE A 200 -15.08 16.83 3.27
N GLY A 201 -16.02 16.88 2.33
CA GLY A 201 -15.98 17.81 1.21
C GLY A 201 -14.89 17.49 0.18
N PRO A 202 -14.52 18.46 -0.69
CA PRO A 202 -13.52 18.24 -1.73
C PRO A 202 -12.16 17.82 -1.17
N VAL A 203 -11.57 16.77 -1.76
CA VAL A 203 -10.26 16.24 -1.37
C VAL A 203 -9.21 16.61 -2.41
N GLU A 204 -8.25 17.43 -2.02
CA GLU A 204 -7.09 17.77 -2.83
C GLU A 204 -5.88 16.93 -2.42
N ILE A 205 -5.23 16.33 -3.42
CA ILE A 205 -4.00 15.53 -3.27
C ILE A 205 -3.03 16.01 -4.33
N ASP A 206 -1.83 16.37 -3.91
CA ASP A 206 -0.70 16.60 -4.80
C ASP A 206 -0.19 15.25 -5.30
N HIS A 207 -0.38 14.99 -6.59
CA HIS A 207 0.07 13.76 -7.25
C HIS A 207 1.49 13.85 -7.81
N GLY A 208 2.20 14.96 -7.62
CA GLY A 208 3.47 15.27 -8.27
C GLY A 208 3.28 15.72 -9.73
N ASP A 209 4.34 15.68 -10.54
CA ASP A 209 4.31 16.04 -11.98
C ASP A 209 3.66 14.93 -12.81
N THR A 210 2.38 14.65 -12.54
CA THR A 210 1.63 13.54 -13.13
C THR A 210 0.24 14.01 -13.57
N SER A 211 -0.39 13.24 -14.44
CA SER A 211 -1.79 13.45 -14.83
C SER A 211 -2.77 12.70 -13.92
N CYS A 212 -2.32 12.23 -12.76
CA CYS A 212 -3.16 11.49 -11.82
C CYS A 212 -4.21 12.41 -11.19
N GLN A 213 -5.40 11.85 -10.97
CA GLN A 213 -6.53 12.57 -10.41
C GLN A 213 -6.97 11.91 -9.11
N THR A 214 -7.37 12.73 -8.15
CA THR A 214 -8.03 12.26 -6.93
C THR A 214 -9.39 11.69 -7.28
N PHE A 215 -9.70 10.51 -6.76
CA PHE A 215 -11.04 9.96 -6.87
C PHE A 215 -11.98 10.69 -5.92
N VAL A 216 -13.05 11.27 -6.47
CA VAL A 216 -14.22 11.69 -5.71
C VAL A 216 -14.91 10.44 -5.18
N ILE A 217 -15.16 10.38 -3.87
CA ILE A 217 -15.63 9.18 -3.18
C ILE A 217 -16.97 8.72 -3.77
N GLU A 218 -17.92 9.65 -3.88
CA GLU A 218 -19.28 9.42 -4.36
C GLU A 218 -19.28 8.90 -5.81
N ASP A 219 -18.61 9.61 -6.73
CA ASP A 219 -18.51 9.23 -8.14
C ASP A 219 -17.88 7.83 -8.32
N TYR A 220 -16.84 7.54 -7.54
CA TYR A 220 -16.14 6.27 -7.64
C TYR A 220 -16.97 5.12 -7.05
N LEU A 221 -17.67 5.36 -5.94
CA LEU A 221 -18.63 4.40 -5.38
C LEU A 221 -19.75 4.11 -6.36
N GLU A 222 -20.34 5.12 -6.99
CA GLU A 222 -21.38 4.93 -8.01
C GLU A 222 -20.90 3.97 -9.11
N ARG A 223 -19.68 4.17 -9.62
CA ARG A 223 -19.06 3.28 -10.63
C ARG A 223 -18.88 1.84 -10.12
N ILE A 224 -18.46 1.67 -8.86
CA ILE A 224 -18.34 0.33 -8.24
C ILE A 224 -19.70 -0.35 -8.22
N TRP A 225 -20.74 0.35 -7.77
CA TRP A 225 -22.08 -0.21 -7.58
C TRP A 225 -22.80 -0.48 -8.91
N LEU A 226 -22.61 0.38 -9.93
CA LEU A 226 -23.07 0.13 -11.30
C LEU A 226 -22.45 -1.12 -11.92
N ARG A 227 -21.19 -1.44 -11.58
CA ARG A 227 -20.56 -2.69 -12.04
C ARG A 227 -21.13 -3.90 -11.31
N LYS A 228 -21.41 -3.78 -10.01
CA LYS A 228 -22.01 -4.86 -9.21
C LYS A 228 -23.44 -5.18 -9.65
N SER A 229 -24.25 -4.19 -10.00
CA SER A 229 -25.64 -4.42 -10.45
C SER A 229 -25.71 -5.16 -11.78
N LYS A 230 -24.73 -4.95 -12.67
CA LYS A 230 -24.61 -5.67 -13.96
C LYS A 230 -24.16 -7.13 -13.83
N LEU A 231 -23.65 -7.53 -12.67
CA LEU A 231 -23.18 -8.89 -12.40
C LEU A 231 -24.22 -9.76 -11.67
N LYS A 232 -25.37 -9.18 -11.30
CA LYS A 232 -26.54 -9.87 -10.74
C LYS A 232 -27.49 -10.22 -11.88
#